data_AF-A0A832TYV3-F1
#
_entry.id   AF-A0A832TYV3-F1
#
_cell.length_a   1.000
_cell.length_b   1.000
_cell.length_c   1.000
_cell.angle_alpha   90.00
_cell.angle_beta   90.00
_cell.angle_gamma   90.00
#
_symmetry.space_group_name_H-M   'P 1'
#
loop_
_entity.id
_entity.type
_entity.pdbx_description
1 polymer ?
#
loop_
_entity_poly.entity_id
_entity_poly.type
_entity_poly.pdbx_seq_one_letter_code
_entity_poly.pdbx_strand_id
1 'polypeptide(L)'
;PNDTVIEIYRPVSWNPEYVSWNKKNANVAWNNAGGNWYDKNGVFQGSTPYATLTLKASSLPDSRYYELNVTDLVKEYVNGKYENTGFLLKARNENGNYIAFYSADCGNISQVPKLSVVYK
;
A
#
# COMPACT_ATOMS: atom_id res chain seq x y z
N PRO A 1 -16.61 8.75 14.61
CA PRO A 1 -15.53 8.13 13.83
C PRO A 1 -14.81 9.18 12.98
N ASN A 2 -13.50 9.07 12.83
CA ASN A 2 -12.70 9.98 12.02
C ASN A 2 -12.54 9.44 10.60
N ASP A 3 -12.45 10.34 9.62
CA ASP A 3 -12.11 9.98 8.25
C ASP A 3 -10.81 9.16 8.24
N THR A 4 -10.79 8.10 7.44
CA THR A 4 -9.59 7.30 7.27
C THR A 4 -8.87 7.71 6.00
N VAL A 5 -7.60 8.08 6.12
CA VAL A 5 -6.76 8.40 4.97
C VAL A 5 -5.83 7.22 4.69
N ILE A 6 -6.00 6.60 3.53
CA ILE A 6 -5.14 5.55 3.00
C ILE A 6 -4.02 6.22 2.20
N GLU A 7 -2.82 5.69 2.33
CA GLU A 7 -1.60 6.20 1.73
C GLU A 7 -0.83 5.07 1.04
N ILE A 8 -0.27 5.38 -0.13
CA ILE A 8 0.60 4.48 -0.89
C ILE A 8 2.05 4.88 -0.77
N TYR A 9 2.90 3.92 -0.40
CA TYR A 9 4.35 4.07 -0.33
C TYR A 9 5.07 2.96 -1.10
N ARG A 10 6.36 3.18 -1.35
CA ARG A 10 7.27 2.16 -1.88
C ARG A 10 7.83 1.33 -0.72
N PRO A 11 7.47 0.04 -0.56
CA PRO A 11 8.04 -0.79 0.49
C PRO A 11 9.52 -1.04 0.23
N VAL A 12 10.31 -1.25 1.28
CA VAL A 12 11.64 -1.84 1.11
C VAL A 12 11.51 -3.29 0.63
N SER A 13 12.55 -3.85 0.01
CA SER A 13 12.53 -5.25 -0.46
C SER A 13 12.16 -6.24 0.65
N TRP A 14 11.30 -7.20 0.30
CA TRP A 14 10.71 -8.21 1.18
C TRP A 14 10.56 -9.54 0.43
N ASN A 15 10.52 -10.64 1.18
CA ASN A 15 10.36 -11.99 0.62
C ASN A 15 8.93 -12.50 0.87
N PRO A 16 8.13 -12.77 -0.18
CA PRO A 16 6.74 -13.22 -0.03
C PRO A 16 6.58 -14.55 0.70
N GLU A 17 7.61 -15.41 0.75
CA GLU A 17 7.55 -16.68 1.48
C GLU A 17 7.65 -16.51 3.00
N TYR A 18 8.27 -15.42 3.48
CA TYR A 18 8.59 -15.23 4.90
C TYR A 18 8.02 -13.94 5.50
N VAL A 19 7.39 -13.10 4.69
CA VAL A 19 6.88 -11.81 5.14
C VAL A 19 5.81 -12.00 6.21
N SER A 20 5.86 -11.18 7.26
CA SER A 20 4.88 -11.14 8.33
C SER A 20 4.82 -9.74 8.92
N TRP A 21 3.94 -9.55 9.91
CA TRP A 21 3.84 -8.29 10.63
C TRP A 21 5.18 -7.80 11.21
N ASN A 22 6.04 -8.73 11.68
CA ASN A 22 7.29 -8.39 12.36
C ASN A 22 8.55 -8.59 11.50
N LYS A 23 8.46 -9.32 10.39
CA LYS A 23 9.61 -9.70 9.57
C LYS A 23 9.38 -9.45 8.09
N LYS A 24 10.43 -8.96 7.41
CA LYS A 24 10.47 -8.82 5.95
C LYS A 24 11.06 -10.01 5.20
N ASN A 25 11.78 -10.86 5.92
CA ASN A 25 12.42 -12.07 5.41
C ASN A 25 12.66 -13.05 6.60
N ALA A 26 13.06 -14.30 6.34
CA ALA A 26 13.15 -15.39 7.32
C ALA A 26 13.71 -14.97 8.70
N ASN A 27 14.84 -14.26 8.70
CA ASN A 27 15.53 -13.82 9.90
C ASN A 27 15.77 -12.30 9.96
N VAL A 28 15.01 -11.52 9.19
CA VAL A 28 15.19 -10.07 9.12
C VAL A 28 13.90 -9.38 9.54
N ALA A 29 13.95 -8.70 10.68
CA ALA A 29 12.85 -7.90 11.21
C ALA A 29 12.63 -6.62 10.37
N TRP A 30 11.42 -6.07 10.46
CA TRP A 30 11.20 -4.67 10.13
C TRP A 30 11.80 -3.76 11.20
N ASN A 31 12.04 -2.49 10.86
CA ASN A 31 12.38 -1.50 11.90
C ASN A 31 11.09 -1.07 12.61
N ASN A 32 10.00 -0.98 11.85
CA ASN A 32 8.65 -0.73 12.35
C ASN A 32 7.75 -1.90 11.94
N ALA A 33 7.01 -2.46 12.90
CA ALA A 33 6.07 -3.53 12.62
C ALA A 33 5.02 -3.06 11.59
N GLY A 34 4.61 -3.96 10.71
CA GLY A 34 3.73 -3.63 9.57
C GLY A 34 4.46 -3.17 8.30
N GLY A 35 5.77 -2.88 8.37
CA GLY A 35 6.60 -2.67 7.19
C GLY A 35 7.50 -1.44 7.26
N ASN A 36 8.57 -1.48 6.46
CA ASN A 36 9.43 -0.33 6.21
C ASN A 36 9.18 0.20 4.78
N TRP A 37 9.22 1.53 4.60
CA TRP A 37 9.00 2.15 3.30
C TRP A 37 9.90 3.35 3.02
N TYR A 38 9.92 3.75 1.75
CA TYR A 38 10.38 5.05 1.28
C TYR A 38 9.19 5.84 0.74
N ASP A 39 9.16 7.13 1.04
CA ASP A 39 8.20 8.06 0.48
C ASP A 39 8.56 8.50 -0.94
N LYS A 40 7.72 9.33 -1.57
CA LYS A 40 7.95 9.78 -2.96
C LYS A 40 9.21 10.62 -3.14
N ASN A 41 9.72 11.20 -2.06
CA ASN A 41 10.95 11.99 -2.06
C ASN A 41 12.18 11.11 -1.75
N GLY A 42 11.99 9.80 -1.58
CA GLY A 42 13.07 8.87 -1.23
C GLY A 42 13.43 8.88 0.26
N VAL A 43 12.60 9.47 1.13
CA VAL A 43 12.87 9.52 2.56
C VAL A 43 12.40 8.22 3.22
N PHE A 44 13.31 7.57 3.95
CA PHE A 44 12.97 6.37 4.74
C PHE A 44 11.95 6.74 5.82
N GLN A 45 10.82 6.03 5.88
CA GLN A 45 9.71 6.34 6.80
C GLN A 45 9.15 7.76 6.62
N GLY A 46 9.30 8.35 5.43
CA GLY A 46 8.77 9.67 5.11
C GLY A 46 7.26 9.71 5.04
N SER A 47 6.70 10.92 5.13
CA SER A 47 5.26 11.20 5.18
C SER A 47 4.68 11.71 3.86
N THR A 48 5.44 11.62 2.76
CA THR A 48 5.00 12.10 1.43
C THR A 48 4.59 10.93 0.53
N PRO A 49 3.33 10.48 0.56
CA PRO A 49 2.90 9.30 -0.20
C PRO A 49 2.86 9.54 -1.70
N TYR A 50 2.90 8.46 -2.48
CA TYR A 50 2.67 8.49 -3.94
C TYR A 50 1.21 8.73 -4.29
N ALA A 51 0.29 8.21 -3.47
CA ALA A 51 -1.14 8.39 -3.66
C ALA A 51 -1.84 8.43 -2.30
N THR A 52 -2.97 9.11 -2.24
CA THR A 52 -3.84 9.14 -1.06
C THR A 52 -5.29 8.92 -1.46
N LEU A 53 -6.05 8.32 -0.55
CA LEU A 53 -7.50 8.16 -0.65
C LEU A 53 -8.11 8.43 0.71
N THR A 54 -9.12 9.30 0.74
CA THR A 54 -9.85 9.60 1.98
C THR A 54 -11.20 8.89 1.96
N LEU A 55 -11.38 7.97 2.90
CA LEU A 55 -12.65 7.32 3.19
C LEU A 55 -13.37 8.12 4.29
N LYS A 56 -14.55 8.63 3.96
CA LYS A 56 -15.34 9.43 4.90
C LYS A 56 -15.95 8.54 5.98
N ALA A 57 -15.76 8.92 7.25
CA ALA A 57 -16.35 8.20 8.38
C ALA A 57 -17.88 8.18 8.37
N SER A 58 -18.49 9.15 7.70
CA SER A 58 -19.94 9.24 7.51
C SER A 58 -20.47 8.32 6.41
N SER A 59 -19.60 7.71 5.61
CA SER A 59 -19.99 6.80 4.52
C SER A 59 -19.97 5.37 5.02
N LEU A 60 -21.07 4.64 4.79
CA LEU A 60 -21.12 3.21 5.08
C LEU A 60 -20.23 2.44 4.10
N PRO A 61 -19.58 1.34 4.53
CA PRO A 61 -18.92 0.42 3.62
C PRO A 61 -19.92 -0.09 2.58
N ASP A 62 -19.59 0.08 1.30
CA ASP A 62 -20.49 -0.22 0.19
C ASP A 62 -19.89 -1.26 -0.79
N SER A 63 -18.78 -1.89 -0.40
CA SER A 63 -18.06 -2.91 -1.17
C SER A 63 -17.66 -2.47 -2.58
N ARG A 64 -17.53 -1.16 -2.82
CA ARG A 64 -17.08 -0.63 -4.12
C ARG A 64 -15.57 -0.70 -4.29
N TYR A 65 -15.13 -0.63 -5.54
CA TYR A 65 -13.74 -0.36 -5.87
C TYR A 65 -13.40 1.11 -5.62
N TYR A 66 -12.22 1.34 -5.04
CA TYR A 66 -11.60 2.66 -4.97
C TYR A 66 -10.33 2.67 -5.79
N GLU A 67 -10.10 3.78 -6.50
CA GLU A 67 -8.95 3.94 -7.37
C GLU A 67 -7.88 4.81 -6.71
N LEU A 68 -6.62 4.37 -6.80
CA LEU A 68 -5.46 5.09 -6.33
C LEU A 68 -4.52 5.33 -7.52
N ASN A 69 -4.23 6.59 -7.81
CA ASN A 69 -3.33 6.93 -8.90
C ASN A 69 -1.86 6.72 -8.48
N VAL A 70 -1.30 5.57 -8.85
CA VAL A 70 0.08 5.17 -8.53
C VAL A 70 1.06 5.39 -9.69
N THR A 71 0.69 6.22 -10.67
CA THR A 71 1.44 6.42 -11.92
C THR A 71 2.91 6.75 -11.70
N ASP A 72 3.21 7.62 -10.73
CA ASP A 72 4.59 8.05 -10.49
C ASP A 72 5.48 6.90 -10.02
N LEU A 73 5.00 6.09 -9.05
CA LEU A 73 5.76 4.93 -8.57
C LEU A 73 5.94 3.87 -9.68
N VAL A 74 4.90 3.65 -10.49
CA VAL A 74 4.99 2.71 -11.63
C VAL A 74 6.02 3.19 -12.65
N LYS A 75 6.05 4.49 -12.98
CA LYS A 75 7.08 5.05 -13.88
C LYS A 75 8.49 4.88 -13.32
N GLU A 76 8.68 5.08 -12.02
CA GLU A 76 9.98 4.90 -11.39
C GLU A 76 10.47 3.45 -11.45
N TYR A 77 9.58 2.47 -11.28
CA TYR A 77 9.91 1.05 -11.47
C TYR A 77 10.23 0.73 -12.93
N VAL A 78 9.40 1.16 -13.89
CA VAL A 78 9.60 0.87 -15.31
C VAL A 78 10.88 1.52 -15.86
N ASN A 79 11.23 2.71 -15.38
CA ASN A 79 12.45 3.41 -15.77
C ASN A 79 13.72 2.90 -15.06
N GLY A 80 13.60 1.87 -14.19
CA GLY A 80 14.74 1.32 -13.46
C GLY A 80 15.33 2.24 -12.40
N LYS A 81 14.62 3.32 -12.00
CA LYS A 81 15.06 4.17 -10.88
C LYS A 81 15.13 3.34 -9.59
N TYR A 82 14.19 2.41 -9.43
CA TYR A 82 14.11 1.49 -8.31
C TYR A 82 13.73 0.08 -8.79
N GLU A 83 14.22 -0.95 -8.09
CA GLU A 83 13.65 -2.30 -8.21
C GLU A 83 12.18 -2.29 -7.83
N ASN A 84 11.37 -3.10 -8.53
CA ASN A 84 9.95 -3.24 -8.20
C ASN A 84 9.78 -4.07 -6.91
N THR A 85 9.43 -3.39 -5.82
CA THR A 85 9.15 -4.00 -4.52
C THR A 85 7.65 -4.05 -4.20
N GLY A 86 6.80 -3.69 -5.16
CA GLY A 86 5.34 -3.63 -4.99
C GLY A 86 4.86 -2.32 -4.35
N PHE A 87 3.73 -2.39 -3.64
CA PHE A 87 3.08 -1.24 -3.01
C PHE A 87 2.85 -1.52 -1.52
N LEU A 88 3.08 -0.52 -0.67
CA LEU A 88 2.64 -0.53 0.71
C LEU A 88 1.38 0.32 0.83
N LEU A 89 0.29 -0.31 1.26
CA LEU A 89 -0.98 0.34 1.59
C LEU A 89 -1.05 0.48 3.11
N LYS A 90 -1.15 1.71 3.63
CA LYS A 90 -1.36 1.93 5.06
C LYS A 90 -2.36 3.03 5.32
N ALA A 91 -3.02 2.97 6.46
CA ALA A 91 -3.71 4.14 6.98
C ALA A 91 -2.69 5.13 7.57
N ARG A 92 -2.93 6.43 7.41
CA ARG A 92 -2.08 7.48 7.98
C ARG A 92 -1.96 7.33 9.50
N ASN A 93 -3.10 7.27 10.17
CA ASN A 93 -3.21 6.94 11.59
C ASN A 93 -3.62 5.46 11.66
N GLU A 94 -3.03 4.63 12.50
CA GLU A 94 -3.38 3.19 12.54
C GLU A 94 -4.31 2.84 13.71
N ASN A 95 -4.61 3.83 14.56
CA ASN A 95 -5.49 3.67 15.71
C ASN A 95 -6.94 4.03 15.35
N GLY A 96 -7.86 3.07 15.51
CA GLY A 96 -9.30 3.33 15.45
C GLY A 96 -9.90 3.46 14.04
N ASN A 97 -9.25 2.90 13.03
CA ASN A 97 -9.80 2.85 11.67
C ASN A 97 -10.40 1.48 11.39
N TYR A 98 -11.60 1.47 10.81
CA TYR A 98 -12.18 0.28 10.22
C TYR A 98 -12.06 0.37 8.70
N ILE A 99 -11.05 -0.28 8.13
CA ILE A 99 -10.93 -0.52 6.69
C ILE A 99 -10.84 -2.03 6.49
N ALA A 100 -11.69 -2.57 5.62
CA ALA A 100 -11.53 -3.91 5.09
C ALA A 100 -10.97 -3.81 3.66
N PHE A 101 -10.02 -4.69 3.34
CA PHE A 101 -9.48 -4.84 2.01
C PHE A 101 -9.69 -6.29 1.57
N TYR A 102 -10.03 -6.48 0.30
CA TYR A 102 -10.13 -7.80 -0.30
C TYR A 102 -8.79 -8.16 -0.95
N SER A 103 -8.16 -9.23 -0.47
CA SER A 103 -6.94 -9.78 -1.07
C SER A 103 -7.27 -10.68 -2.26
N ALA A 104 -6.23 -11.10 -2.99
CA ALA A 104 -6.37 -12.14 -4.01
C ALA A 104 -6.87 -13.48 -3.41
N ASP A 105 -6.64 -13.71 -2.12
CA ASP A 105 -7.02 -14.92 -1.39
C ASP A 105 -8.44 -14.87 -0.81
N CYS A 106 -9.20 -13.79 -1.03
CA CYS A 106 -10.55 -13.64 -0.49
C CYS A 106 -11.58 -14.62 -1.10
N GLY A 107 -11.21 -15.37 -2.14
CA GLY A 107 -12.07 -16.37 -2.80
C GLY A 107 -13.11 -15.78 -3.75
N ASN A 108 -13.24 -14.45 -3.85
CA ASN A 108 -14.12 -13.78 -4.79
C ASN A 108 -13.33 -13.05 -5.89
N ILE A 109 -13.32 -13.64 -7.09
CA ILE A 109 -12.61 -13.10 -8.27
C ILE A 109 -13.04 -11.68 -8.65
N SER A 110 -14.27 -11.27 -8.33
CA SER A 110 -14.79 -9.94 -8.65
C SER A 110 -14.35 -8.87 -7.64
N GLN A 111 -13.60 -9.24 -6.60
CA GLN A 111 -13.12 -8.35 -5.54
C GLN A 111 -11.59 -8.32 -5.45
N VAL A 112 -10.88 -9.08 -6.29
CA VAL A 112 -9.43 -9.08 -6.35
C VAL A 112 -8.93 -7.68 -6.78
N PRO A 113 -7.87 -7.14 -6.14
CA PRO A 113 -7.25 -5.88 -6.55
C PRO A 113 -6.69 -5.96 -7.97
N LYS A 114 -6.76 -4.85 -8.72
CA LYS A 114 -6.28 -4.79 -10.11
C LYS A 114 -5.40 -3.57 -10.31
N LEU A 115 -4.31 -3.75 -11.06
CA LEU A 115 -3.48 -2.65 -11.57
C LEU A 115 -3.85 -2.40 -13.03
N SER A 116 -4.35 -1.20 -13.34
CA SER A 116 -4.60 -0.77 -14.72
C SER A 116 -3.47 0.14 -15.19
N VAL A 117 -2.85 -0.21 -16.31
CA VAL A 117 -1.74 0.56 -16.90
C VAL A 117 -2.10 0.93 -18.34
N VAL A 118 -2.06 2.23 -18.63
CA VAL A 118 -2.16 2.76 -19.99
C VAL A 118 -0.81 3.36 -20.35
N TYR A 119 -0.20 2.85 -21.41
CA TYR A 119 1.09 3.31 -21.93
C TYR A 119 0.93 3.71 -23.40
N LYS A 120 1.84 4.55 -23.89
CA LYS A 120 1.91 5.00 -25.28
C LYS A 120 3.23 4.56 -25.88
#